data_AF-A0A4Q4VZU6-F1
#
_entry.id   AF-A0A4Q4VZU6-F1
#
_cell.length_a   1.000
_cell.length_b   1.000
_cell.length_c   1.000
_cell.angle_alpha   90.00
_cell.angle_beta   90.00
_cell.angle_gamma   90.00
#
_symmetry.space_group_name_H-M   'P 1'
#
loop_
_entity.id
_entity.type
_entity.pdbx_description
1 polymer ?
#
loop_
_entity_poly.entity_id
_entity_poly.type
_entity_poly.pdbx_seq_one_letter_code
_entity_poly.pdbx_strand_id
1 'polypeptide(L)'
;MQGRFHRVVETNHQKYGDVFRVSPNELSFCTVSAYKTIYATRTSAELKIPKDKFYDMFGAGFSEPYISREKDPTRAGAKRSMLAGAFSAKSLS
;
A
#
# COMPACT_ATOMS: atom_id res chain seq x y z
N MET A 1 1.46 18.94 -13.31
CA MET A 1 0.92 18.88 -11.92
C MET A 1 1.92 19.54 -10.99
N GLN A 2 1.54 20.58 -10.22
CA GLN A 2 2.49 21.38 -9.40
C GLN A 2 2.97 20.70 -8.10
N GLY A 3 2.88 19.37 -7.95
CA GLY A 3 3.30 18.66 -6.72
C GLY A 3 2.52 18.98 -5.44
N ARG A 4 1.42 19.75 -5.53
CA ARG A 4 0.64 20.27 -4.39
C ARG A 4 -0.55 19.41 -4.00
N PHE A 5 -0.67 18.19 -4.54
CA PHE A 5 -1.83 17.31 -4.28
C PHE A 5 -2.02 17.01 -2.78
N HIS A 6 -0.93 16.78 -2.04
CA HIS A 6 -0.98 16.52 -0.60
C HIS A 6 -1.69 17.64 0.20
N ARG A 7 -1.49 18.91 -0.17
CA ARG A 7 -2.15 20.06 0.49
C ARG A 7 -3.65 20.06 0.25
N VAL A 8 -4.06 19.72 -0.96
CA VAL A 8 -5.48 19.62 -1.30
C VAL A 8 -6.13 18.52 -0.47
N VAL A 9 -5.48 17.35 -0.36
CA VAL A 9 -5.97 16.24 0.46
C VAL A 9 -6.07 16.64 1.94
N GLU A 10 -5.05 17.32 2.47
CA GLU A 10 -5.06 17.85 3.84
C GLU A 10 -6.22 18.82 4.09
N THR A 11 -6.42 19.82 3.22
CA THR A 11 -7.53 20.77 3.33
C THR A 11 -8.89 20.07 3.28
N ASN A 12 -9.04 19.02 2.47
CA ASN A 12 -10.28 18.25 2.41
C ASN A 12 -10.52 17.45 3.71
N HIS A 13 -9.49 16.85 4.30
CA HIS A 13 -9.63 16.21 5.62
C HIS A 13 -9.99 17.20 6.73
N GLN A 14 -9.42 18.41 6.72
CA GLN A 14 -9.80 19.47 7.66
C GLN A 14 -11.27 19.89 7.50
N LYS A 15 -11.79 19.89 6.26
CA LYS A 15 -13.16 20.33 5.95
C LYS A 15 -14.22 19.25 6.16
N TYR A 16 -13.93 18.02 5.75
CA TYR A 16 -14.91 16.93 5.71
C TYR A 16 -14.70 15.87 6.80
N GLY A 17 -13.57 15.93 7.51
CA GLY A 17 -13.23 15.03 8.60
C GLY A 17 -12.29 13.89 8.20
N ASP A 18 -12.27 12.87 9.05
CA ASP A 18 -11.30 11.77 8.99
C ASP A 18 -11.34 10.93 7.70
N VAL A 19 -12.48 10.96 7.00
CA VAL A 19 -12.72 10.25 5.75
C VAL A 19 -13.47 11.14 4.78
N PHE A 20 -13.00 11.24 3.53
CA PHE A 20 -13.76 11.87 2.46
C PHE A 20 -13.59 11.12 1.14
N ARG A 21 -14.50 11.35 0.20
CA ARG A 21 -14.48 10.74 -1.13
C ARG A 21 -13.67 11.61 -2.09
N VAL A 22 -12.56 11.10 -2.60
CA VAL A 22 -11.66 11.82 -3.54
C VAL A 22 -12.02 11.55 -5.00
N SER A 23 -12.64 10.41 -5.28
CA SER A 23 -13.17 10.05 -6.61
C SER A 23 -14.43 9.17 -6.45
N PRO A 24 -15.22 8.93 -7.51
CA PRO A 24 -16.45 8.15 -7.41
C PRO A 24 -16.29 6.80 -6.71
N ASN A 25 -15.12 6.16 -6.78
CA ASN A 25 -14.85 4.86 -6.17
C ASN A 25 -13.63 4.85 -5.23
N GLU A 26 -13.21 6.02 -4.71
CA GLU A 26 -12.02 6.15 -3.89
C GLU A 26 -12.27 7.01 -2.65
N LEU A 27 -11.82 6.51 -1.50
CA LEU A 27 -11.91 7.16 -0.20
C LEU A 27 -10.49 7.46 0.31
N SER A 28 -10.31 8.67 0.84
CA SER A 28 -9.10 9.07 1.57
C SER A 28 -9.35 8.96 3.07
N PHE A 29 -8.39 8.40 3.81
CA PHE A 29 -8.42 8.22 5.25
C PHE A 29 -7.19 8.87 5.89
N CYS A 30 -7.34 9.56 7.02
CA CYS A 30 -6.20 10.21 7.69
C CYS A 30 -5.91 9.74 9.13
N THR A 31 -6.59 8.70 9.63
CA THR A 31 -6.40 8.23 11.01
C THR A 31 -5.35 7.12 11.13
N VAL A 32 -4.68 7.05 12.28
CA VAL A 32 -3.73 5.97 12.60
C VAL A 32 -4.41 4.60 12.60
N SER A 33 -5.65 4.53 13.08
CA SER A 33 -6.45 3.30 13.06
C SER A 33 -6.70 2.83 11.62
N ALA A 34 -7.10 3.74 10.72
CA ALA A 34 -7.32 3.41 9.31
C ALA A 34 -6.02 2.93 8.63
N TYR A 35 -4.88 3.60 8.90
CA TYR A 35 -3.58 3.17 8.38
C TYR A 35 -3.24 1.73 8.81
N LYS A 36 -3.40 1.41 10.09
CA LYS A 36 -3.15 0.06 10.61
C LYS A 36 -4.11 -0.95 9.99
N THR A 37 -5.39 -0.63 9.90
CA THR A 37 -6.40 -1.51 9.30
C THR A 37 -6.09 -1.80 7.83
N ILE A 38 -5.66 -0.80 7.05
CA ILE A 38 -5.41 -0.97 5.62
C ILE A 38 -4.08 -1.67 5.34
N TYR A 39 -3.00 -1.25 6.02
CA TYR A 39 -1.63 -1.62 5.64
C TYR A 39 -0.89 -2.51 6.64
N ALA A 40 -1.35 -2.66 7.89
CA ALA A 40 -0.58 -3.43 8.87
C ALA A 40 -0.49 -4.91 8.48
N THR A 41 0.66 -5.51 8.82
CA THR A 41 0.89 -6.95 8.67
C THR A 41 -0.09 -7.72 9.55
N ARG A 42 -0.98 -8.50 8.93
CA ARG A 42 -1.92 -9.39 9.65
C ARG A 42 -1.33 -10.79 9.77
N THR A 43 -1.38 -11.35 10.97
CA THR A 43 -1.00 -12.74 11.32
C THR A 43 -2.17 -13.72 11.26
N SER A 44 -3.40 -13.21 11.25
CA SER A 44 -4.66 -13.97 11.31
C SER A 44 -5.27 -14.18 9.91
N ALA A 45 -6.23 -15.12 9.82
CA ALA A 45 -7.08 -15.41 8.67
C ALA A 45 -7.96 -14.24 8.19
N GLU A 46 -7.83 -13.06 8.79
CA GLU A 46 -8.45 -11.84 8.27
C GLU A 46 -7.99 -11.52 6.85
N LEU A 47 -8.97 -11.17 6.01
CA LEU A 47 -8.73 -10.76 4.63
C LEU A 47 -7.80 -9.54 4.59
N LYS A 48 -6.60 -9.73 4.04
CA LYS A 48 -5.73 -8.61 3.67
C LYS A 48 -6.41 -7.81 2.58
N ILE A 49 -6.40 -6.49 2.69
CA ILE A 49 -6.86 -5.62 1.60
C ILE A 49 -5.89 -5.84 0.43
N PRO A 50 -6.36 -6.37 -0.72
CA PRO A 50 -5.49 -6.61 -1.86
C PRO A 50 -5.03 -5.28 -2.44
N LYS A 51 -3.86 -5.30 -3.09
CA LYS A 51 -3.37 -4.12 -3.83
C LYS A 51 -4.35 -3.80 -4.97
N ASP A 52 -4.68 -2.52 -5.09
CA ASP A 52 -5.56 -2.02 -6.13
C ASP A 52 -4.97 -2.21 -7.55
N LYS A 53 -5.82 -2.10 -8.58
CA LYS A 53 -5.45 -2.06 -9.99
C LYS A 53 -4.41 -0.99 -10.32
N PHE A 54 -4.28 0.05 -9.50
CA PHE A 54 -3.18 1.00 -9.60
C PHE A 54 -1.82 0.29 -9.72
N TYR A 55 -1.59 -0.81 -8.99
CA TYR A 55 -0.32 -1.54 -9.04
C TYR A 55 -0.10 -2.34 -10.35
N ASP A 56 -1.16 -2.58 -11.13
CA ASP A 56 -1.06 -3.31 -12.39
C ASP A 56 -0.42 -2.47 -13.52
N MET A 57 -0.28 -1.15 -13.34
CA MET A 57 0.35 -0.30 -14.35
C MET A 57 1.90 -0.39 -14.33
N PHE A 58 2.49 -0.85 -13.23
CA PHE A 58 3.94 -0.78 -13.02
C PHE A 58 4.70 -2.03 -13.52
N GLY A 59 4.07 -2.89 -14.32
CA GLY A 59 4.64 -4.20 -14.73
C GLY A 59 5.92 -4.16 -15.56
N ALA A 60 6.30 -3.00 -16.11
CA ALA A 60 7.53 -2.80 -16.89
C ALA A 60 7.81 -3.87 -17.97
N GLY A 61 6.76 -4.50 -18.52
CA GLY A 61 6.87 -5.55 -19.54
C GLY A 61 7.24 -6.95 -19.04
N PHE A 62 7.40 -7.17 -17.73
CA PHE A 62 7.67 -8.49 -17.17
C PHE A 62 6.39 -9.31 -16.99
N SER A 63 6.47 -10.61 -17.31
CA SER A 63 5.37 -11.56 -17.13
C SER A 63 5.13 -11.92 -15.66
N GLU A 64 6.20 -11.93 -14.86
CA GLU A 64 6.16 -12.26 -13.44
C GLU A 64 6.08 -10.97 -12.58
N PRO A 65 5.10 -10.83 -11.68
CA PRO A 65 5.01 -9.66 -10.81
C PRO A 65 6.16 -9.61 -9.81
N TYR A 66 6.85 -8.47 -9.68
CA TYR A 66 7.82 -8.26 -8.61
C TYR A 66 7.11 -8.08 -7.24
N ILE A 67 7.89 -8.04 -6.15
CA ILE A 67 7.39 -8.04 -4.76
C ILE A 67 6.31 -6.98 -4.48
N SER A 68 6.45 -5.78 -5.05
CA SER A 68 5.49 -4.70 -4.85
C SER A 68 4.21 -4.87 -5.68
N ARG A 69 4.22 -5.66 -6.76
CA ARG A 69 3.03 -5.96 -7.57
C ARG A 69 2.31 -7.26 -7.17
N GLU A 70 3.01 -8.20 -6.54
CA GLU A 70 2.43 -9.49 -6.14
C GLU A 70 1.18 -9.29 -5.25
N LYS A 71 0.05 -9.85 -5.68
CA LYS A 71 -1.26 -9.75 -5.01
C LYS A 71 -1.58 -11.01 -4.22
N ASP A 72 -1.00 -12.15 -4.59
CA ASP A 72 -1.14 -13.39 -3.84
C ASP A 72 -0.31 -13.29 -2.54
N PRO A 73 -0.94 -13.42 -1.36
CA PRO A 73 -0.26 -13.24 -0.08
C PRO A 73 0.82 -14.30 0.20
N THR A 74 0.66 -15.51 -0.33
CA THR A 74 1.60 -16.62 -0.18
C THR A 74 2.84 -16.38 -1.02
N ARG A 75 2.66 -16.03 -2.30
CA ARG A 75 3.76 -15.67 -3.21
C ARG A 75 4.49 -14.41 -2.75
N ALA A 76 3.76 -13.42 -2.23
CA ALA A 76 4.34 -12.20 -1.67
C ALA A 76 5.22 -12.52 -0.44
N GLY A 77 4.76 -13.44 0.41
CA GLY A 77 5.54 -13.95 1.55
C GLY A 77 6.82 -14.65 1.13
N ALA A 78 6.75 -15.53 0.13
CA ALA A 78 7.91 -16.22 -0.42
C ALA A 78 8.95 -15.24 -1.00
N LYS A 79 8.51 -14.27 -1.81
CA LYS A 79 9.38 -13.22 -2.37
C LYS A 79 10.01 -12.35 -1.29
N ARG A 80 9.27 -11.99 -0.23
CA ARG A 80 9.82 -11.27 0.93
C ARG A 80 10.90 -12.09 1.63
N SER A 81 10.67 -13.38 1.84
CA SER A 81 11.62 -14.28 2.50
C SER A 81 12.96 -14.34 1.75
N MET A 82 12.92 -14.42 0.42
CA MET A 82 14.12 -14.41 -0.43
C MET A 82 15.01 -13.17 -0.23
N LEU A 83 14.41 -12.00 0.04
CA LEU A 83 15.12 -10.74 0.21
C LEU A 83 15.46 -10.41 1.68
N ALA A 84 14.85 -11.10 2.64
CA ALA A 84 14.91 -10.74 4.06
C ALA A 84 16.34 -10.74 4.62
N GLY A 85 17.18 -11.68 4.17
CA GLY A 85 18.58 -11.74 4.59
C GLY A 85 19.39 -10.52 4.12
N ALA A 86 19.29 -10.17 2.84
CA ALA A 86 20.05 -9.07 2.23
C ALA A 86 19.69 -7.70 2.82
N PHE A 87 18.43 -7.52 3.25
CA PHE A 87 17.96 -6.28 3.88
C PHE A 87 17.89 -6.37 5.42
N SER A 88 18.64 -7.30 6.03
CA SER A 88 18.75 -7.37 7.49
C SER A 88 19.65 -6.26 8.04
N ALA A 89 19.42 -5.85 9.29
CA ALA A 89 20.26 -4.84 9.94
C ALA A 89 21.75 -5.23 9.95
N LYS A 90 22.04 -6.53 10.11
CA LYS A 90 23.40 -7.09 10.07
C LYS A 90 24.04 -6.99 8.68
N SER A 91 23.24 -7.09 7.62
CA SER A 91 23.74 -7.04 6.24
C SER A 91 23.95 -5.61 5.73
N LEU A 92 23.38 -4.61 6.42
CA LEU A 92 23.45 -3.19 6.05
C LEU A 92 24.37 -2.35 6.96
N SER A 93 24.92 -2.96 8.01
CA SER A 93 25.96 -2.38 8.89
C SER A 93 27.34 -2.72 8.40
#